data_AF-E8X2U6-F1
#
_entry.id   AF-E8X2U6-F1
#
_cell.length_a   1.000
_cell.length_b   1.000
_cell.length_c   1.000
_cell.angle_alpha   90.00
_cell.angle_beta   90.00
_cell.angle_gamma   90.00
#
_symmetry.space_group_name_H-M   'P 1'
#
loop_
_entity.id
_entity.type
_entity.pdbx_description
1 polymer ?
#
loop_
_entity_poly.entity_id
_entity_poly.type
_entity_poly.pdbx_seq_one_letter_code
_entity_poly.pdbx_strand_id
1 'polypeptide(L)'
;MRVNLLTQNVAPTYPLTSSIPLSLTIRPACGLPGEYAYPTDSTSLMRMLRRKTDLPSTVLKRFEGALQTGTPAKLLGVELSEGVLTEIGYFVD
;
A
#
# COMPACT_ATOMS: atom_id res chain seq x y z
N MET A 1 7.89 -10.57 6.82
CA MET A 1 7.30 -11.30 5.66
C MET A 1 7.41 -10.44 4.41
N ARG A 2 7.69 -11.04 3.23
CA ARG A 2 7.74 -10.29 1.96
C ARG A 2 6.38 -10.32 1.26
N VAL A 3 5.85 -9.15 0.91
CA VAL A 3 4.57 -8.98 0.24
C VAL A 3 4.67 -8.01 -0.93
N ASN A 4 3.77 -8.16 -1.89
CA ASN A 4 3.54 -7.19 -2.94
C ASN A 4 2.37 -6.30 -2.52
N LEU A 5 2.59 -4.99 -2.59
CA LEU A 5 1.60 -3.96 -2.33
C LEU A 5 1.15 -3.38 -3.66
N LEU A 6 -0.12 -3.51 -3.99
CA LEU A 6 -0.73 -2.95 -5.18
C LEU A 6 -1.78 -1.93 -4.74
N THR A 7 -1.82 -0.80 -5.41
CA THR A 7 -2.84 0.21 -5.15
C THR A 7 -3.74 0.32 -6.35
N GLN A 8 -5.03 0.37 -6.08
CA GLN A 8 -6.05 0.69 -7.06
C GLN A 8 -6.71 1.99 -6.63
N ASN A 9 -6.72 2.95 -7.55
CA ASN A 9 -7.40 4.20 -7.31
C ASN A 9 -8.91 3.94 -7.34
N VAL A 10 -9.60 4.24 -6.24
CA VAL A 10 -11.06 4.20 -6.24
C VAL A 10 -11.47 5.53 -6.85
N ALA A 11 -12.07 5.50 -8.04
CA ALA A 11 -12.39 6.70 -8.83
C ALA A 11 -12.97 7.81 -7.92
N PRO A 12 -12.44 9.04 -7.99
CA PRO A 12 -12.80 10.08 -7.05
C PRO A 12 -14.27 10.43 -7.22
N THR A 13 -15.08 10.08 -6.22
CA THR A 13 -16.50 10.46 -6.18
C THR A 13 -16.69 11.86 -5.56
N TYR A 14 -15.63 12.48 -5.00
CA TYR A 14 -15.72 13.74 -4.25
C TYR A 14 -14.49 14.67 -4.47
N PRO A 15 -14.64 16.00 -4.31
CA PRO A 15 -13.68 17.00 -4.76
C PRO A 15 -12.37 17.03 -3.94
N LEU A 16 -11.29 17.36 -4.66
CA LEU A 16 -9.88 17.24 -4.32
C LEU A 16 -9.40 18.21 -3.21
N THR A 17 -9.43 17.82 -1.94
CA THR A 17 -8.68 18.63 -0.94
C THR A 17 -8.06 17.86 0.23
N SER A 18 -8.32 16.56 0.40
CA SER A 18 -7.77 15.85 1.57
C SER A 18 -7.77 14.34 1.37
N SER A 19 -6.62 13.82 0.94
CA SER A 19 -6.31 12.38 0.77
C SER A 19 -7.14 11.65 -0.29
N ILE A 20 -6.45 10.96 -1.21
CA ILE A 20 -7.10 10.18 -2.26
C ILE A 20 -7.51 8.84 -1.62
N PRO A 21 -8.79 8.44 -1.66
CA PRO A 21 -9.20 7.11 -1.20
C PRO A 21 -8.63 6.06 -2.17
N LEU A 22 -7.94 5.07 -1.61
CA LEU A 22 -7.25 4.02 -2.35
C LEU A 22 -7.60 2.66 -1.76
N SER A 23 -7.67 1.65 -2.61
CA SER A 23 -7.66 0.26 -2.14
C SER A 23 -6.24 -0.29 -2.23
N LEU A 24 -5.68 -0.71 -1.10
CA LEU A 24 -4.38 -1.37 -1.03
C LEU A 24 -4.59 -2.89 -1.04
N THR A 25 -4.16 -3.56 -2.10
CA THR A 25 -4.10 -5.02 -2.18
C THR A 25 -2.73 -5.50 -1.72
N ILE A 26 -2.72 -6.37 -0.71
CA ILE A 26 -1.54 -6.99 -0.14
C ILE A 26 -1.53 -8.43 -0.63
N ARG A 27 -0.43 -8.86 -1.23
CA ARG A 27 -0.26 -10.24 -1.72
C ARG A 27 1.03 -10.85 -1.19
N PRO A 28 1.07 -12.11 -0.76
CA PRO A 28 2.32 -12.78 -0.47
C PRO A 28 3.26 -12.77 -1.68
N ALA A 29 4.55 -12.46 -1.48
CA ALA A 29 5.53 -12.50 -2.58
C ALA A 29 5.90 -13.94 -3.00
N CYS A 30 5.58 -14.93 -2.17
CA CYS A 30 5.84 -16.36 -2.39
C CYS A 30 4.87 -17.05 -3.38
N GLY A 31 3.97 -16.30 -4.04
CA GLY A 31 3.03 -16.86 -5.01
C GLY A 31 1.87 -17.63 -4.37
N LEU A 32 1.75 -17.60 -3.04
CA LEU A 32 0.63 -18.21 -2.32
C LEU A 32 -0.65 -17.39 -2.50
N PRO A 33 -1.82 -18.06 -2.60
CA PRO A 33 -3.10 -17.39 -2.52
C PRO A 33 -3.26 -16.75 -1.13
N GLY A 34 -3.82 -15.54 -1.09
CA GLY A 34 -3.94 -14.76 0.16
C GLY A 34 -3.93 -13.26 -0.11
N GLU A 35 -4.60 -12.83 -1.18
CA GLU A 35 -4.75 -11.40 -1.47
C GLU A 35 -5.71 -10.79 -0.46
N TYR A 36 -5.29 -9.70 0.18
CA TYR A 36 -6.11 -8.95 1.11
C TYR A 36 -6.26 -7.52 0.63
N ALA A 37 -7.50 -7.06 0.48
CA ALA A 37 -7.80 -5.69 0.11
C ALA A 37 -8.09 -4.87 1.36
N TYR A 38 -7.27 -3.85 1.59
CA TYR A 38 -7.38 -2.92 2.70
C TYR A 38 -7.77 -1.53 2.17
N PRO A 39 -8.96 -1.00 2.53
CA PRO A 39 -9.31 0.37 2.17
C PRO A 39 -8.45 1.35 2.98
N THR A 40 -7.77 2.26 2.28
CA THR A 40 -6.88 3.25 2.91
C THR A 40 -6.91 4.56 2.13
N ASP A 41 -6.08 5.50 2.54
CA ASP A 41 -5.91 6.78 1.88
C ASP A 41 -4.43 7.01 1.55
N SER A 42 -4.15 7.80 0.51
CA SER A 42 -2.78 8.03 0.03
C SER A 42 -1.85 8.55 1.14
N THR A 43 -2.35 9.41 2.02
CA THR A 43 -1.57 9.98 3.12
C THR A 43 -1.26 8.93 4.20
N SER A 44 -2.25 8.15 4.63
CA SER A 44 -2.08 7.12 5.65
C SER A 44 -1.19 5.98 5.14
N LEU A 45 -1.36 5.57 3.88
CA LEU A 45 -0.48 4.60 3.23
C LEU A 45 0.98 5.07 3.21
N MET A 46 1.22 6.29 2.73
CA MET A 46 2.58 6.85 2.69
C MET A 46 3.20 6.99 4.09
N ARG A 47 2.39 7.33 5.10
CA ARG A 47 2.83 7.43 6.49
C ARG A 47 3.20 6.06 7.06
N MET A 48 2.40 5.03 6.78
CA MET A 48 2.69 3.66 7.17
C MET A 48 3.99 3.19 6.50
N LEU A 49 4.12 3.35 5.18
CA LEU A 49 5.33 2.94 4.45
C LEU A 49 6.58 3.63 4.99
N ARG A 50 6.54 4.94 5.25
CA ARG A 50 7.69 5.68 5.80
C ARG A 50 8.08 5.27 7.23
N ARG A 51 7.14 4.82 8.05
CA ARG A 51 7.37 4.51 9.47
C ARG A 51 7.63 3.04 9.75
N LYS A 52 7.04 2.17 8.94
CA LYS A 52 6.91 0.74 9.23
C LYS A 52 7.64 -0.14 8.21
N THR A 53 8.28 0.47 7.21
CA THR A 53 9.08 -0.24 6.20
C THR A 53 10.43 0.43 6.03
N ASP A 54 11.45 -0.36 5.70
CA ASP A 54 12.81 0.13 5.41
C ASP A 54 12.99 0.48 3.92
N LEU A 55 11.91 0.93 3.27
CA LEU A 55 11.95 1.24 1.84
C LEU A 55 12.79 2.51 1.57
N PRO A 56 13.64 2.51 0.53
CA PRO A 56 14.39 3.70 0.15
C PRO A 56 13.46 4.89 -0.14
N SER A 57 13.85 6.08 0.32
CA SER A 57 13.07 7.31 0.13
C SER A 57 12.79 7.61 -1.36
N THR A 58 13.69 7.24 -2.26
CA THR A 58 13.52 7.35 -3.72
C THR A 58 12.41 6.45 -4.25
N VAL A 59 12.28 5.24 -3.72
CA VAL A 59 11.19 4.29 -4.07
C VAL A 59 9.86 4.84 -3.56
N LEU A 60 9.82 5.32 -2.32
CA LEU A 60 8.64 5.94 -1.73
C LEU A 60 8.19 7.18 -2.51
N LYS A 61 9.11 8.03 -2.95
CA LYS A 61 8.79 9.23 -3.74
C LYS A 61 8.24 8.88 -5.13
N ARG A 62 8.79 7.86 -5.80
CA ARG A 62 8.24 7.37 -7.08
C ARG A 62 6.84 6.78 -6.90
N PHE A 63 6.64 6.04 -5.83
CA PHE A 63 5.34 5.47 -5.49
C PHE A 63 4.30 6.55 -5.21
N GLU A 64 4.63 7.55 -4.38
CA GLU A 64 3.78 8.73 -4.12
C GLU A 64 3.43 9.48 -5.40
N GLY A 65 4.39 9.68 -6.30
CA GLY A 65 4.15 10.29 -7.62
C GLY A 65 3.14 9.49 -8.46
N ALA A 66 3.27 8.16 -8.50
CA ALA A 66 2.33 7.29 -9.22
C ALA A 66 0.91 7.33 -8.64
N LEU A 67 0.77 7.45 -7.31
CA LEU A 67 -0.53 7.63 -6.65
C LEU A 67 -1.20 8.94 -7.06
N GLN A 68 -0.42 10.02 -7.19
CA GLN A 68 -0.94 11.34 -7.59
C GLN A 68 -1.34 11.41 -9.07
N THR A 69 -0.66 10.65 -9.94
CA THR A 69 -1.00 10.58 -11.38
C THR A 69 -2.21 9.67 -11.66
N GLY A 70 -2.84 9.10 -10.63
CA GLY A 70 -3.98 8.19 -10.77
C GLY A 70 -3.63 6.86 -11.43
N THR A 71 -2.34 6.56 -11.56
CA THR A 71 -1.84 5.29 -12.12
C THR A 71 -1.81 4.25 -11.01
N PRO A 72 -2.23 2.99 -11.24
CA PRO A 72 -2.10 1.94 -10.24
C PRO A 72 -0.63 1.77 -9.86
N ALA A 73 -0.28 2.17 -8.63
CA ALA A 73 1.08 2.10 -8.12
C ALA A 73 1.31 0.74 -7.46
N LYS A 74 2.51 0.17 -7.63
CA LYS A 74 2.88 -1.12 -7.07
C LYS A 74 4.26 -1.08 -6.43
N LEU A 75 4.40 -1.75 -5.29
CA LEU A 75 5.67 -2.06 -4.64
C LEU A 75 5.76 -3.57 -4.52
N LEU A 76 6.82 -4.17 -5.05
CA LEU A 76 6.97 -5.63 -5.09
C LEU A 76 8.03 -6.07 -4.09
N GLY A 77 7.80 -7.20 -3.43
CA GLY A 77 8.73 -7.81 -2.48
C GLY A 77 9.05 -6.95 -1.25
N VAL A 78 8.11 -6.10 -0.84
CA VAL A 78 8.24 -5.25 0.35
C VAL A 78 8.30 -6.12 1.59
N GLU A 79 9.28 -5.89 2.43
CA GLU A 79 9.35 -6.51 3.75
C GLU A 79 8.43 -5.75 4.71
N LEU A 80 7.39 -6.43 5.18
CA LEU A 80 6.53 -5.97 6.25
C LEU A 80 6.74 -6.84 7.49
N SER A 81 6.85 -6.20 8.65
CA SER A 81 6.83 -6.89 9.93
C SER A 81 5.43 -7.44 10.22
N GLU A 82 5.34 -8.54 10.97
CA GLU A 82 4.06 -9.16 11.34
C GLU A 82 3.14 -8.17 12.06
N GLY A 83 3.67 -7.35 12.96
CA GLY A 83 2.87 -6.33 13.64
C GLY A 83 2.20 -5.31 12.70
N VAL A 84 2.83 -5.01 11.55
CA VAL A 84 2.24 -4.12 10.53
C VAL A 84 1.12 -4.82 9.78
N LEU A 85 1.33 -6.09 9.45
CA LEU A 85 0.32 -6.95 8.83
C LEU A 85 -0.89 -7.09 9.76
N THR A 86 -0.69 -7.31 11.06
CA THR A 86 -1.79 -7.35 12.03
C THR A 86 -2.51 -5.99 12.18
N GLU A 87 -1.77 -4.88 12.18
CA GLU A 87 -2.33 -3.51 12.30
C GLU A 87 -3.26 -3.18 11.12
N ILE A 88 -2.95 -3.68 9.92
CA ILE A 88 -3.80 -3.55 8.73
C ILE A 88 -4.81 -4.69 8.57
N GLY A 89 -4.94 -5.58 9.56
CA GLY A 89 -5.93 -6.67 9.56
C GLY A 89 -5.55 -7.87 8.69
N TYR A 90 -4.29 -7.98 8.28
CA TYR A 90 -3.73 -9.15 7.60
C TYR A 90 -3.22 -10.17 8.62
N PHE A 91 -3.97 -11.26 8.77
CA PHE A 91 -3.60 -12.38 9.64
C PHE A 91 -3.02 -13.50 8.77
N VAL A 92 -1.80 -13.92 9.10
CA VAL A 92 -1.16 -15.10 8.51
C VAL A 92 -1.40 -16.22 9.51
N ASP A 93 -2.22 -17.21 9.14
CA ASP A 93 -2.46 -18.42 9.95
C ASP A 93 -1.38 -19.48 9.64
#